data_AF-A0A0Q0WKD1-F1
#
_entry.id   AF-A0A0Q0WKD1-F1
#
_cell.length_a   1.000
_cell.length_b   1.000
_cell.length_c   1.000
_cell.angle_alpha   90.00
_cell.angle_beta   90.00
_cell.angle_gamma   90.00
#
_symmetry.space_group_name_H-M   'P 1'
#
loop_
_entity.id
_entity.type
_entity.pdbx_description
1 polymer ?
#
loop_
_entity_poly.entity_id
_entity_poly.type
_entity_poly.pdbx_seq_one_letter_code
_entity_poly.pdbx_strand_id
1 'polypeptide(L)' 'MDIQNLKDVKNVCLQNIKDIYGENIQEFTINSIVNNGNTWDVSTEFNFEGYHYTVYISLNSDGEIIKFNQVGKTKIG' A
#
# COMPACT_ATOMS: atom_id res chain seq x y z
N MET A 1 -6.40 5.89 11.76
CA MET A 1 -7.25 4.68 11.81
C MET A 1 -6.31 3.61 12.31
N ASP A 2 -6.45 3.20 13.57
CA ASP A 2 -5.40 2.38 14.21
C ASP A 2 -5.41 0.95 13.66
N ILE A 3 -4.23 0.33 13.55
CA ILE A 3 -4.09 -1.04 13.06
C ILE A 3 -4.20 -2.01 14.24
N GLN A 4 -5.33 -2.70 14.37
CA GLN A 4 -5.58 -3.68 15.44
C GLN A 4 -5.44 -5.13 14.95
N ASN A 5 -5.58 -5.37 13.64
CA ASN A 5 -5.46 -6.69 13.02
C ASN A 5 -5.03 -6.60 11.54
N LEU A 6 -4.71 -7.75 10.91
CA LEU A 6 -4.25 -7.83 9.51
C LEU A 6 -5.25 -7.24 8.48
N LYS A 7 -6.56 -7.29 8.76
CA LYS A 7 -7.58 -6.72 7.87
C LYS A 7 -7.52 -5.19 7.88
N ASP A 8 -7.11 -4.59 9.00
CA ASP A 8 -6.91 -3.15 9.12
C ASP A 8 -5.71 -2.70 8.27
N VAL A 9 -4.61 -3.48 8.24
CA VAL A 9 -3.42 -3.17 7.44
C VAL A 9 -3.76 -3.01 5.96
N LYS A 10 -4.58 -3.92 5.39
CA LYS A 10 -4.97 -3.84 3.98
C LYS A 10 -5.78 -2.58 3.67
N ASN A 11 -6.77 -2.26 4.51
CA ASN A 11 -7.63 -1.11 4.29
C ASN A 11 -6.87 0.21 4.48
N VAL A 12 -6.05 0.28 5.52
CA VAL A 12 -5.18 1.43 5.79
C VAL A 12 -4.17 1.61 4.66
N CYS A 13 -3.54 0.54 4.18
CA CYS A 13 -2.63 0.60 3.04
C CYS A 13 -3.33 1.10 1.77
N LEU A 14 -4.53 0.58 1.47
CA LEU A 14 -5.30 1.02 0.31
C LEU A 14 -5.68 2.51 0.42
N GLN A 15 -6.13 2.96 1.59
CA GLN A 15 -6.47 4.37 1.78
C GLN A 15 -5.25 5.28 1.58
N ASN A 16 -4.12 4.93 2.21
CA ASN A 16 -2.86 5.65 2.03
C ASN A 16 -2.42 5.70 0.56
N ILE A 17 -2.62 4.61 -0.18
CA ILE A 17 -2.31 4.55 -1.62
C ILE A 17 -3.25 5.45 -2.43
N LYS A 18 -4.54 5.51 -2.08
CA LYS A 18 -5.49 6.45 -2.66
C LYS A 18 -5.18 7.90 -2.32
N ASP A 19 -4.68 8.17 -1.12
CA ASP A 19 -4.30 9.53 -0.73
C ASP A 19 -3.08 10.02 -1.54
N ILE A 20 -2.19 9.11 -1.97
CA ILE A 20 -1.02 9.45 -2.79
C ILE A 20 -1.36 9.57 -4.28
N TYR A 21 -2.07 8.59 -4.84
CA TYR A 21 -2.29 8.50 -6.30
C TYR A 21 -3.69 8.98 -6.72
N GLY A 22 -4.68 8.90 -5.84
CA GLY A 22 -6.08 9.25 -6.10
C GLY A 22 -7.04 8.07 -5.92
N GLU A 23 -8.34 8.35 -5.93
CA GLU A 23 -9.38 7.35 -5.63
C GLU A 23 -9.57 6.28 -6.72
N ASN A 24 -9.14 6.55 -7.96
CA ASN A 24 -9.41 5.72 -9.14
C ASN A 24 -8.44 4.53 -9.33
N ILE A 25 -7.94 4.00 -8.23
CA ILE A 25 -7.01 2.86 -8.25
C ILE A 25 -7.76 1.57 -8.58
N GLN A 26 -7.15 0.76 -9.43
CA GLN A 26 -7.71 -0.49 -9.93
C GLN A 26 -6.79 -1.66 -9.59
N GLU A 27 -7.35 -2.87 -9.53
CA GLU A 27 -6.59 -4.12 -9.34
C GLU A 27 -5.66 -4.12 -8.11
N PHE A 28 -6.02 -3.37 -7.06
CA PHE A 28 -5.20 -3.28 -5.85
C PHE A 28 -5.04 -4.64 -5.18
N THR A 29 -3.78 -5.05 -5.02
CA THR A 29 -3.38 -6.34 -4.46
C THR A 29 -2.32 -6.13 -3.39
N ILE A 30 -2.46 -6.83 -2.26
CA ILE A 30 -1.40 -6.96 -1.28
C ILE A 30 -0.64 -8.25 -1.58
N ASN A 31 0.64 -8.13 -1.90
CA ASN A 31 1.51 -9.27 -2.19
C ASN A 31 2.01 -9.93 -0.90
N SER A 32 2.39 -9.11 0.08
CA SER A 32 2.85 -9.59 1.39
C SER A 32 2.67 -8.54 2.47
N ILE A 33 2.53 -9.02 3.71
CA ILE A 33 2.51 -8.20 4.93
C ILE A 33 3.49 -8.85 5.91
N VAL A 34 4.43 -8.06 6.42
CA VAL A 34 5.37 -8.47 7.48
C VAL A 34 5.18 -7.55 8.68
N ASN A 35 4.94 -8.14 9.85
CA ASN A 35 4.88 -7.41 11.10
C ASN A 35 6.26 -7.37 11.76
N ASN A 36 6.82 -6.16 11.96
CA ASN A 36 8.11 -5.94 12.61
C ASN A 36 7.97 -5.41 14.04
N GLY A 37 6.89 -5.77 14.75
CA GLY A 37 6.55 -5.33 16.10
C GLY A 37 5.72 -4.05 16.08
N ASN A 38 6.36 -2.91 15.81
CA ASN A 38 5.71 -1.58 15.84
C ASN A 38 5.31 -1.07 14.46
N THR A 39 5.63 -1.82 13.41
CA THR A 39 5.41 -1.41 12.02
C THR A 39 4.98 -2.61 11.19
N TRP A 40 4.26 -2.29 10.10
CA TRP A 40 3.80 -3.24 9.11
C TRP A 40 4.43 -2.90 7.77
N ASP A 41 5.33 -3.76 7.31
CA ASP A 41 5.89 -3.67 5.97
C ASP A 41 4.96 -4.38 4.99
N VAL A 42 4.54 -3.66 3.96
CA VAL A 42 3.54 -4.09 3.00
C VAL A 42 4.10 -3.95 1.59
N SER A 43 4.06 -5.03 0.84
CA SER A 43 4.27 -5.02 -0.61
C SER A 43 2.92 -5.01 -1.29
N THR A 44 2.68 -4.05 -2.18
CA THR A 44 1.42 -3.94 -2.89
C THR A 44 1.61 -3.54 -4.34
N GLU A 45 0.66 -3.97 -5.16
CA GLU A 45 0.58 -3.67 -6.58
C GLU A 45 -0.80 -3.13 -6.92
N PHE A 46 -0.85 -2.22 -7.89
CA PHE A 46 -2.10 -1.63 -8.36
C PHE A 46 -1.93 -0.95 -9.72
N ASN A 47 -3.06 -0.74 -10.41
CA ASN A 47 -3.12 -0.01 -11.66
C ASN A 47 -3.62 1.41 -11.41
N PHE A 48 -2.97 2.39 -12.03
CA PHE A 48 -3.37 3.79 -12.00
C PHE A 48 -2.90 4.51 -13.27
N GLU A 49 -3.79 5.30 -13.88
CA GLU A 49 -3.51 6.11 -15.08
C GLU A 49 -2.79 5.36 -16.23
N GLY A 50 -3.19 4.11 -16.49
CA GLY A 50 -2.61 3.29 -17.57
C GLY A 50 -1.23 2.71 -17.25
N TYR A 51 -0.83 2.69 -15.97
CA TYR A 51 0.38 2.03 -15.50
C TYR A 51 0.07 1.05 -14.37
N HIS A 52 0.82 -0.04 -14.33
CA HIS A 52 0.91 -0.97 -13.22
C HIS A 52 2.07 -0.57 -12.32
N TYR A 53 1.81 -0.41 -11.03
CA TYR A 53 2.76 0.01 -10.02
C TYR A 53 3.03 -1.13 -9.03
N THR A 54 4.28 -1.28 -8.64
CA THR A 54 4.70 -2.09 -7.49
C THR A 54 5.34 -1.17 -6.48
N VAL A 55 4.83 -1.18 -5.25
CA VAL A 55 5.31 -0.31 -4.17
C VAL A 55 5.51 -1.10 -2.87
N TYR A 56 6.45 -0.62 -2.06
CA TYR A 56 6.64 -1.04 -0.68
C TYR A 56 6.29 0.11 0.26
N ILE A 57 5.50 -0.19 1.28
CA ILE A 57 5.07 0.78 2.29
C ILE A 57 5.35 0.21 3.67
N SER A 58 5.86 1.03 4.58
CA SER A 58 5.88 0.72 6.01
C SER A 58 4.86 1.60 6.72
N LEU A 59 3.95 0.99 7.47
CA LEU A 59 2.92 1.67 8.27
C LEU A 59 3.26 1.55 9.77
N ASN A 60 3.08 2.63 10.54
CA ASN A 60 3.12 2.56 12.00
C ASN A 60 1.79 2.01 12.58
N SER A 61 1.70 1.85 13.90
CA SER A 61 0.49 1.37 14.59
C SER A 61 -0.74 2.25 14.36
N ASP A 62 -0.54 3.52 14.08
CA ASP A 62 -1.60 4.53 13.93
C ASP A 62 -2.11 4.60 12.48
N GLY A 63 -1.50 3.81 11.60
CA GLY A 63 -1.84 3.67 10.19
C GLY A 63 -1.18 4.70 9.28
N GLU A 64 -0.16 5.40 9.77
CA GLU A 64 0.58 6.40 9.00
C GLU A 64 1.76 5.78 8.25
N ILE A 65 2.03 6.31 7.06
CA ILE A 65 3.21 5.93 6.28
C ILE A 65 4.46 6.49 6.93
N ILE A 66 5.38 5.61 7.31
CA ILE A 66 6.73 5.99 7.75
C ILE A 66 7.79 5.75 6.67
N LYS A 67 7.48 4.89 5.68
CA LYS A 67 8.32 4.66 4.50
C LYS A 67 7.45 4.35 3.30
N PHE A 68 7.81 4.91 2.14
CA PHE A 68 7.17 4.66 0.86
C PHE A 68 8.25 4.51 -0.21
N ASN A 69 8.16 3.45 -1.02
CA ASN A 69 9.09 3.23 -2.12
C ASN A 69 8.37 2.64 -3.33
N GLN A 70 8.37 3.36 -4.45
CA GLN A 70 7.92 2.85 -5.74
C GLN A 70 9.06 2.08 -6.41
N VAL A 71 8.93 0.76 -6.51
CA VAL A 71 9.98 -0.11 -7.05
C VAL A 71 9.72 -0.55 -8.49
N GLY A 72 8.46 -0.48 -8.94
CA GLY A 72 8.07 -0.86 -10.29
C GLY A 72 7.04 0.12 -10.84
N LYS A 73 7.17 0.44 -12.13
CA LYS A 73 6.17 1.16 -12.92
C LYS A 73 6.26 0.67 -14.37
N THR A 74 5.21 0.01 -14.84
CA THR A 74 5.14 -0.55 -16.19
C THR A 74 3.88 -0.05 -16.89
N LYS A 75 4.01 0.36 -18.16
CA LYS A 75 2.85 0.81 -18.94
C LYS A 75 1.93 -0.37 -19.26
N ILE A 76 0.63 -0.19 -19.02
CA ILE A 76 -0.40 -1.15 -19.42
C ILE A 76 -0.65 -0.94 -20.92
N GLY A 77 -0.58 -2.03 -21.68
CA GLY A 77 -0.71 -2.05 -23.14
C GLY A 77 -2.12 -1.81 -23.64
#